data_AF-A0A434TCC7-F1
#
_entry.id   AF-A0A434TCC7-F1
#
_cell.length_a   1.000
_cell.length_b   1.000
_cell.length_c   1.000
_cell.angle_alpha   90.00
_cell.angle_beta   90.00
_cell.angle_gamma   90.00
#
_symmetry.space_group_name_H-M   'P 1'
#
loop_
_entity.id
_entity.type
_entity.pdbx_description
1 polymer ?
#
loop_
_entity_poly.entity_id
_entity_poly.type
_entity_poly.pdbx_seq_one_letter_code
_entity_poly.pdbx_strand_id
1 'polypeptide(L)'
;METGIATTPFGRRPMSLALLAAQNESREIPKGRVVDKWQIYRNLCEGKSIVGIGDRALAVLNALLSFYPDSELSDESHLIVFPSNAHLSLRAHGMPDATLRRHLAALVDCGLIIRRDSPNGKRYARKGRGGEIEEAFGFSLAPLLARAYEFEAAAERIRADNRGLRLMRERITLHRRDVHK
;
A
#
# COMPACT_ATOMS: atom_id res chain seq x y z
N MET A 1 -13.45 -11.50 -20.51
CA MET A 1 -12.86 -12.82 -20.21
C MET A 1 -11.94 -12.65 -19.02
N GLU A 2 -12.39 -13.10 -17.85
CA GLU A 2 -11.63 -13.03 -16.60
C GLU A 2 -10.43 -13.99 -16.69
N THR A 3 -9.25 -13.45 -16.98
CA THR A 3 -8.02 -14.23 -16.86
C THR A 3 -7.66 -14.31 -15.38
N GLY A 4 -8.05 -15.42 -14.76
CA GLY A 4 -7.66 -15.81 -13.41
C GLY A 4 -6.13 -15.92 -13.32
N ILE A 5 -5.47 -14.86 -12.90
CA ILE A 5 -4.02 -14.83 -12.73
C ILE A 5 -3.70 -15.33 -11.32
N ALA A 6 -3.65 -16.65 -11.18
CA ALA A 6 -2.96 -17.31 -10.08
C ALA A 6 -1.46 -17.31 -10.40
N THR A 7 -0.75 -16.21 -10.15
CA THR A 7 0.71 -16.20 -10.29
C THR A 7 1.32 -16.81 -9.05
N THR A 8 1.61 -18.10 -9.09
CA THR A 8 2.60 -18.73 -8.22
C THR A 8 3.86 -17.85 -8.17
N PRO A 9 4.39 -17.50 -6.99
CA PRO A 9 5.55 -16.64 -6.86
C PRO A 9 6.74 -17.17 -7.68
N PHE A 10 7.34 -16.31 -8.51
CA PHE A 10 8.50 -16.70 -9.31
C PHE A 10 9.74 -16.93 -8.42
N GLY A 11 10.57 -17.91 -8.79
CA GLY A 11 11.88 -18.12 -8.16
C GLY A 11 11.87 -18.84 -6.80
N ARG A 12 11.03 -19.88 -6.63
CA ARG A 12 10.93 -20.71 -5.40
C ARG A 12 10.48 -19.98 -4.14
N ARG A 13 9.81 -18.83 -4.26
CA ARG A 13 9.24 -18.15 -3.11
C ARG A 13 8.00 -18.90 -2.60
N PRO A 14 7.87 -19.07 -1.27
CA PRO A 14 6.69 -19.70 -0.70
C PRO A 14 5.46 -18.81 -0.91
N MET A 15 4.31 -19.43 -1.18
CA MET A 15 3.01 -18.77 -1.08
C MET A 15 2.70 -18.51 0.40
N SER A 16 2.51 -17.25 0.78
CA SER A 16 2.09 -16.88 2.14
C SER A 16 0.57 -16.70 2.21
N LEU A 17 0.00 -16.90 3.40
CA LEU A 17 -1.44 -16.66 3.64
C LEU A 17 -1.82 -15.20 3.37
N ALA A 18 -0.97 -14.25 3.74
CA ALA A 18 -1.16 -12.83 3.46
C ALA A 18 -1.25 -12.53 1.96
N LEU A 19 -0.47 -13.24 1.13
CA LEU A 19 -0.53 -13.12 -0.32
C LEU A 19 -1.86 -13.65 -0.89
N LEU A 20 -2.34 -14.78 -0.37
CA LEU A 20 -3.63 -15.36 -0.76
C LEU A 20 -4.81 -14.47 -0.33
N ALA A 21 -4.78 -13.94 0.90
CA ALA A 21 -5.79 -13.04 1.42
C ALA A 21 -5.87 -11.76 0.59
N ALA A 22 -4.71 -11.11 0.34
CA ALA A 22 -4.66 -9.92 -0.50
C ALA A 22 -5.18 -10.17 -1.93
N GLN A 23 -4.89 -11.34 -2.51
CA GLN A 23 -5.41 -11.73 -3.83
C GLN A 23 -6.93 -11.92 -3.83
N ASN A 24 -7.50 -12.52 -2.79
CA ASN A 24 -8.95 -12.69 -2.66
C ASN A 24 -9.66 -11.35 -2.41
N GLU A 25 -9.17 -10.54 -1.47
CA GLU A 25 -9.74 -9.22 -1.16
C GLU A 25 -9.68 -8.27 -2.36
N SER A 26 -8.63 -8.36 -3.17
CA SER A 26 -8.54 -7.58 -4.42
C SER A 26 -9.55 -8.03 -5.48
N ARG A 27 -10.15 -9.22 -5.37
CA ARG A 27 -11.24 -9.69 -6.25
C ARG A 27 -12.61 -9.28 -5.72
N GLU A 28 -12.71 -8.93 -4.44
CA GLU A 28 -13.95 -8.51 -3.77
C GLU A 28 -14.03 -6.97 -3.62
N ILE A 29 -13.44 -6.22 -4.55
CA ILE A 29 -13.59 -4.76 -4.57
C ILE A 29 -15.05 -4.45 -4.92
N PRO A 30 -15.79 -3.69 -4.09
CA PRO A 30 -17.13 -3.24 -4.44
C PRO A 30 -17.09 -2.44 -5.73
N LYS A 31 -17.89 -2.85 -6.73
CA LYS A 31 -17.96 -2.18 -8.04
C LYS A 31 -18.22 -0.68 -7.86
N GLY A 32 -17.44 0.15 -8.55
CA GLY A 32 -17.56 1.61 -8.50
C GLY A 32 -16.93 2.27 -7.28
N ARG A 33 -16.16 1.54 -6.45
CA ARG A 33 -15.41 2.17 -5.37
C ARG A 33 -14.28 3.02 -5.94
N VAL A 34 -14.25 4.28 -5.51
CA VAL A 34 -13.24 5.27 -5.90
C VAL A 34 -12.69 5.91 -4.63
N VAL A 35 -11.37 5.93 -4.48
CA VAL A 35 -10.72 6.54 -3.33
C VAL A 35 -9.47 7.30 -3.77
N ASP A 36 -9.27 8.51 -3.24
CA ASP A 36 -8.04 9.28 -3.46
C ASP A 36 -6.82 8.54 -2.86
N LYS A 37 -5.81 8.32 -3.71
CA LYS A 37 -4.60 7.57 -3.32
C LYS A 37 -3.80 8.25 -2.21
N TRP A 38 -3.84 9.58 -2.17
CA TRP A 38 -3.12 10.34 -1.15
C TRP A 38 -3.84 10.34 0.19
N GLN A 39 -5.17 10.23 0.20
CA GLN A 39 -5.95 10.01 1.40
C GLN A 39 -5.63 8.65 2.03
N ILE A 40 -5.55 7.58 1.23
CA ILE A 40 -5.11 6.26 1.70
C ILE A 40 -3.70 6.35 2.29
N TYR A 41 -2.77 7.00 1.58
CA TYR A 41 -1.40 7.17 2.05
C TYR A 41 -1.32 7.91 3.39
N ARG A 42 -2.07 9.01 3.56
CA ARG A 42 -2.14 9.75 4.83
C ARG A 42 -2.67 8.87 5.97
N ASN A 43 -3.77 8.16 5.73
CA ASN A 43 -4.35 7.24 6.70
C ASN A 43 -3.35 6.14 7.09
N LEU A 44 -2.60 5.59 6.14
CA LEU A 44 -1.53 4.62 6.41
C LEU A 44 -0.38 5.21 7.22
N CYS A 45 0.03 6.46 6.95
CA CYS A 45 1.07 7.13 7.74
C CYS A 45 0.66 7.32 9.21
N GLU A 46 -0.60 7.65 9.46
CA GLU A 46 -1.14 7.82 10.80
C GLU A 46 -1.39 6.47 11.51
N GLY A 47 -1.99 5.52 10.80
CA GLY A 47 -2.33 4.17 11.29
C GLY A 47 -1.19 3.16 11.24
N LYS A 48 0.03 3.56 10.89
CA LYS A 48 1.17 2.67 10.60
C LYS A 48 1.49 1.66 11.70
N SER A 49 1.28 2.04 12.97
CA SER A 49 1.50 1.17 14.13
C SER A 49 0.47 0.04 14.24
N ILE A 50 -0.78 0.29 13.84
CA ILE A 50 -1.85 -0.71 13.84
C ILE A 50 -1.69 -1.63 12.64
N VAL A 51 -1.37 -1.07 11.46
CA VAL A 51 -1.16 -1.83 10.22
C VAL A 51 0.15 -2.62 10.24
N GLY A 52 1.09 -2.28 11.12
CA GLY A 52 2.37 -2.97 11.29
C GLY A 52 3.41 -2.64 10.21
N ILE A 53 3.31 -1.45 9.60
CA ILE A 53 4.21 -1.02 8.51
C ILE A 53 5.21 0.05 8.97
N GLY A 54 6.46 -0.06 8.51
CA GLY A 54 7.51 0.91 8.85
C GLY A 54 7.61 2.10 7.89
N ASP A 55 8.14 3.23 8.37
CA ASP A 55 8.26 4.49 7.61
C ASP A 55 9.01 4.35 6.28
N ARG A 56 10.09 3.55 6.26
CA ARG A 56 10.85 3.31 5.03
C ARG A 56 10.03 2.53 3.99
N ALA A 57 9.12 1.66 4.42
CA ALA A 57 8.22 0.96 3.51
C ALA A 57 7.11 1.89 3.00
N LEU A 58 6.59 2.79 3.85
CA LEU A 58 5.69 3.86 3.43
C LEU A 58 6.35 4.80 2.41
N ALA A 59 7.62 5.15 2.55
CA ALA A 59 8.33 5.94 1.54
C ALA A 59 8.39 5.23 0.18
N VAL A 60 8.55 3.91 0.16
CA VAL A 60 8.48 3.11 -1.08
C VAL A 60 7.05 3.08 -1.63
N LEU A 61 6.03 2.97 -0.77
CA LEU A 61 4.63 3.03 -1.18
C LEU A 61 4.29 4.39 -1.81
N ASN A 62 4.71 5.49 -1.19
CA ASN A 62 4.60 6.85 -1.73
C ASN A 62 5.19 6.94 -3.15
N ALA A 63 6.40 6.40 -3.32
CA ALA A 63 7.06 6.35 -4.61
C ALA A 63 6.29 5.49 -5.64
N LEU A 64 5.69 4.37 -5.24
CA LEU A 64 4.83 3.55 -6.11
C LEU A 64 3.56 4.32 -6.55
N LEU A 65 2.88 4.97 -5.61
CA LEU A 65 1.66 5.77 -5.88
C LEU A 65 1.91 6.93 -6.85
N SER A 66 3.13 7.49 -6.85
CA SER A 66 3.50 8.56 -7.76
C SER A 66 3.75 8.08 -9.21
N PHE A 67 3.85 6.77 -9.46
CA PHE A 67 3.86 6.21 -10.82
C PHE A 67 2.46 5.94 -11.36
N TYR A 68 1.44 5.97 -10.50
CA TYR A 68 0.07 5.90 -10.92
C TYR A 68 -0.39 7.28 -11.44
N PRO A 69 -0.89 7.40 -12.68
CA PRO A 69 -1.16 8.69 -13.30
C PRO A 69 -2.31 9.44 -12.60
N ASP A 70 -3.38 8.72 -12.26
CA ASP A 70 -4.58 9.34 -11.70
C ASP A 70 -4.46 9.58 -10.20
N SER A 71 -5.19 10.55 -9.67
CA SER A 71 -5.29 10.79 -8.22
C SER A 71 -6.15 9.74 -7.52
N GLU A 72 -7.13 9.20 -8.23
CA GLU A 72 -8.12 8.29 -7.70
C GLU A 72 -7.83 6.85 -8.10
N LEU A 73 -7.86 5.94 -7.13
CA LEU A 73 -7.85 4.52 -7.37
C LEU A 73 -9.30 4.08 -7.58
N SER A 74 -9.61 3.51 -8.75
CA SER A 74 -10.92 2.96 -9.07
C SER A 74 -10.80 1.50 -9.52
N ASP A 75 -11.85 0.73 -9.29
CA ASP A 75 -11.92 -0.67 -9.74
C ASP A 75 -11.92 -0.79 -11.28
N GLU A 76 -12.41 0.25 -11.96
CA GLU A 76 -12.50 0.31 -13.43
C GLU A 76 -11.14 0.57 -14.10
N SER A 77 -10.16 1.06 -13.34
CA SER A 77 -8.83 1.40 -13.84
C SER A 77 -7.81 0.28 -13.57
N HIS A 78 -6.83 0.14 -14.46
CA HIS A 78 -5.75 -0.81 -14.24
C HIS A 78 -4.83 -0.34 -13.09
N LEU A 79 -5.09 -0.82 -11.87
CA LEU A 79 -4.35 -0.50 -10.64
C LEU A 79 -2.92 -1.08 -10.57
N ILE A 80 -2.24 -1.27 -11.70
CA ILE A 80 -0.92 -1.91 -11.77
C ILE A 80 0.15 -0.90 -12.20
N VAL A 81 1.18 -0.76 -11.38
CA VAL A 81 2.37 0.07 -11.69
C VAL A 81 3.60 -0.82 -11.91
N PHE A 82 4.44 -0.46 -12.87
CA PHE A 82 5.62 -1.26 -13.25
C PHE A 82 6.92 -0.44 -13.33
N PRO A 83 7.29 0.33 -12.27
CA PRO A 83 8.55 1.08 -12.29
C PRO A 83 9.77 0.16 -12.21
N SER A 84 10.85 0.58 -12.89
CA SER A 84 12.19 0.00 -12.68
C SER A 84 12.69 0.31 -11.27
N ASN A 85 13.54 -0.54 -10.69
CA ASN A 85 14.11 -0.28 -9.37
C ASN A 85 14.92 1.03 -9.34
N ALA A 86 15.57 1.40 -10.44
CA ALA A 86 16.29 2.67 -10.56
C ALA A 86 15.34 3.89 -10.44
N HIS A 87 14.23 3.91 -11.19
CA HIS A 87 13.25 5.00 -11.09
C HIS A 87 12.54 5.01 -9.74
N LEU A 88 12.24 3.84 -9.19
CA LEU A 88 11.61 3.73 -7.88
C LEU A 88 12.55 4.22 -6.77
N SER A 89 13.84 3.89 -6.85
CA SER A 89 14.87 4.37 -5.93
C SER A 89 14.97 5.88 -5.93
N LEU A 90 14.99 6.52 -7.10
CA LEU A 90 15.04 7.99 -7.21
C LEU A 90 13.88 8.67 -6.46
N ARG A 91 12.67 8.13 -6.59
CA ARG A 91 11.48 8.68 -5.91
C ARG A 91 11.38 8.28 -4.44
N ALA A 92 12.01 7.17 -4.05
CA ALA A 92 12.15 6.74 -2.66
C ALA A 92 13.42 7.32 -1.99
N HIS A 93 13.77 8.57 -2.31
CA HIS A 93 14.91 9.31 -1.73
C HIS A 93 16.28 8.64 -1.93
N GLY A 94 16.52 8.05 -3.10
CA GLY A 94 17.80 7.41 -3.43
C GLY A 94 18.03 6.09 -2.69
N MET A 95 16.96 5.41 -2.28
CA MET A 95 17.06 4.16 -1.51
C MET A 95 17.86 3.09 -2.28
N PRO A 96 18.90 2.48 -1.67
CA PRO A 96 19.69 1.42 -2.32
C PRO A 96 18.81 0.21 -2.72
N ASP A 97 19.15 -0.46 -3.82
CA ASP A 97 18.33 -1.54 -4.39
C ASP A 97 18.03 -2.68 -3.40
N ALA A 98 19.02 -3.12 -2.61
CA ALA A 98 18.81 -4.17 -1.62
C ALA A 98 17.78 -3.74 -0.54
N THR A 99 17.88 -2.49 -0.08
CA THR A 99 16.96 -1.90 0.88
C THR A 99 15.56 -1.72 0.29
N LEU A 100 15.49 -1.28 -0.98
CA LEU A 100 14.25 -1.14 -1.72
C LEU A 100 13.53 -2.49 -1.86
N ARG A 101 14.25 -3.56 -2.25
CA ARG A 101 13.68 -4.91 -2.36
C ARG A 101 13.16 -5.44 -1.03
N ARG A 102 13.86 -5.17 0.09
CA ARG A 102 13.40 -5.53 1.43
C ARG A 102 12.10 -4.81 1.80
N HIS A 103 11.99 -3.51 1.53
CA HIS A 103 10.79 -2.75 1.84
C HIS A 103 9.62 -3.07 0.90
N LEU A 104 9.88 -3.41 -0.37
CA LEU A 104 8.88 -3.98 -1.26
C LEU A 104 8.35 -5.32 -0.74
N ALA A 105 9.22 -6.18 -0.19
CA ALA A 105 8.77 -7.42 0.45
C ALA A 105 7.88 -7.12 1.67
N ALA A 106 8.28 -6.18 2.54
CA ALA A 106 7.44 -5.77 3.68
C ALA A 106 6.05 -5.24 3.25
N LEU A 107 5.96 -4.47 2.16
CA LEU A 107 4.66 -4.04 1.63
C LEU A 107 3.80 -5.20 1.13
N VAL A 108 4.41 -6.23 0.54
CA VAL A 108 3.72 -7.46 0.12
C VAL A 108 3.30 -8.29 1.34
N ASP A 109 4.17 -8.42 2.33
CA ASP A 109 3.91 -9.20 3.54
C ASP A 109 2.78 -8.59 4.38
N CYS A 110 2.67 -7.26 4.41
CA CYS A 110 1.54 -6.53 5.01
C CYS A 110 0.27 -6.54 4.13
N GLY A 111 0.32 -7.14 2.93
CA GLY A 111 -0.80 -7.17 1.99
C GLY A 111 -1.21 -5.79 1.46
N LEU A 112 -0.30 -4.80 1.46
CA LEU A 112 -0.56 -3.45 0.94
C LEU A 112 -0.39 -3.38 -0.57
N ILE A 113 0.44 -4.26 -1.15
CA ILE A 113 0.61 -4.40 -2.60
C ILE A 113 0.68 -5.88 -2.97
N ILE A 114 0.28 -6.22 -4.19
CA ILE A 114 0.49 -7.57 -4.74
C ILE A 114 1.55 -7.49 -5.83
N ARG A 115 2.53 -8.37 -5.76
CA ARG A 115 3.53 -8.49 -6.81
C ARG A 115 3.03 -9.42 -7.92
N ARG A 116 2.90 -8.88 -9.14
CA ARG A 116 2.67 -9.65 -10.37
C ARG A 116 4.00 -9.87 -11.08
N ASP A 117 4.63 -11.00 -10.80
CA ASP A 117 5.89 -11.37 -11.45
C ASP A 117 5.64 -11.86 -12.89
N SER A 118 6.51 -11.47 -13.81
CA SER A 118 6.53 -12.06 -15.17
C SER A 118 7.27 -13.39 -15.18
N PRO A 119 7.05 -14.24 -16.21
CA PRO A 119 7.77 -15.50 -16.38
C PRO A 119 9.31 -15.34 -16.45
N ASN A 120 9.81 -14.15 -16.78
CA ASN A 120 11.23 -13.85 -16.89
C ASN A 120 11.77 -13.03 -15.70
N GLY A 121 10.97 -12.78 -14.66
CA GLY A 121 11.34 -11.98 -13.49
C GLY A 121 11.54 -10.48 -13.74
N LYS A 122 11.27 -9.98 -14.96
CA LYS A 122 11.33 -8.56 -15.33
C LYS A 122 9.96 -7.90 -15.16
N ARG A 123 9.90 -6.59 -14.86
CA ARG A 123 8.66 -5.82 -14.81
C ARG A 123 8.44 -5.13 -16.15
N TYR A 124 7.35 -5.46 -16.83
CA TYR A 124 6.98 -4.84 -18.11
C TYR A 124 5.47 -4.97 -18.33
N ALA A 125 4.90 -4.05 -19.11
CA ALA A 125 3.56 -4.19 -19.66
C ALA A 125 3.67 -4.72 -21.10
N ARG A 126 2.93 -5.78 -21.42
CA ARG A 126 2.73 -6.22 -22.79
C ARG A 126 1.49 -5.49 -23.31
N LYS A 127 1.68 -4.67 -24.35
CA LYS A 127 0.57 -4.10 -25.12
C LYS A 127 0.13 -5.15 -26.14
N GLY A 128 -1.18 -5.36 -26.25
CA GLY A 128 -1.75 -6.25 -27.25
C GLY A 128 -1.69 -5.64 -28.64
N ARG A 129 -2.15 -6.40 -29.65
CA ARG A 129 -2.14 -5.98 -31.06
C ARG A 129 -2.91 -4.67 -31.32
N GLY A 130 -3.79 -4.24 -30.40
CA GLY A 130 -4.55 -3.00 -30.47
C GLY A 130 -3.98 -1.81 -29.69
N GLY A 131 -2.79 -1.92 -29.08
CA GLY A 131 -2.18 -0.83 -28.30
C GLY A 131 -2.66 -0.67 -26.85
N GLU A 132 -3.73 -1.38 -26.48
CA GLU A 132 -4.17 -1.51 -25.08
C GLU A 132 -3.25 -2.45 -24.28
N ILE A 133 -3.11 -2.19 -22.98
CA ILE A 133 -2.26 -3.00 -22.09
C ILE A 133 -2.98 -4.34 -21.83
N GLU A 134 -2.53 -5.40 -22.48
CA GLU A 134 -3.15 -6.73 -22.44
C GLU A 134 -2.68 -7.52 -21.20
N GLU A 135 -1.41 -7.36 -20.80
CA GLU A 135 -0.86 -7.96 -19.57
C GLU A 135 0.12 -7.00 -18.88
N ALA A 136 -0.09 -6.71 -17.59
CA ALA A 136 0.82 -5.88 -16.80
C ALA A 136 1.51 -6.69 -15.68
N PHE A 137 2.85 -6.76 -15.74
CA PHE A 137 3.70 -7.42 -14.74
C PHE A 137 4.46 -6.39 -13.91
N GLY A 138 4.03 -6.19 -12.66
CA GLY A 138 4.49 -5.13 -11.78
C GLY A 138 3.95 -5.27 -10.35
N PHE A 139 3.47 -4.17 -9.78
CA PHE A 139 2.81 -4.13 -8.47
C PHE A 139 1.35 -3.70 -8.63
N SER A 140 0.43 -4.51 -8.14
CA SER A 140 -0.97 -4.15 -8.03
C SER A 140 -1.21 -3.36 -6.74
N LEU A 141 -1.90 -2.24 -6.88
CA LEU A 141 -2.39 -1.36 -5.83
C LEU A 141 -3.83 -1.72 -5.41
N ALA A 142 -4.44 -2.74 -6.02
CA ALA A 142 -5.79 -3.21 -5.70
C ALA A 142 -6.06 -3.43 -4.19
N PRO A 143 -5.12 -3.98 -3.39
CA PRO A 143 -5.36 -4.11 -1.95
C PRO A 143 -5.59 -2.78 -1.24
N LEU A 144 -5.00 -1.69 -1.73
CA LEU A 144 -5.18 -0.35 -1.14
C LEU A 144 -6.63 0.12 -1.28
N LEU A 145 -7.26 -0.17 -2.42
CA LEU A 145 -8.64 0.18 -2.68
C LEU A 145 -9.60 -0.72 -1.91
N ALA A 146 -9.33 -2.03 -1.88
CA ALA A 146 -10.14 -3.02 -1.15
C ALA A 146 -10.21 -2.69 0.36
N ARG A 147 -9.04 -2.40 0.95
CA ARG A 147 -8.87 -2.20 2.41
C ARG A 147 -8.89 -0.73 2.84
N ALA A 148 -9.29 0.20 1.97
CA ALA A 148 -9.25 1.64 2.26
C ALA A 148 -9.94 2.02 3.59
N TYR A 149 -11.07 1.37 3.90
CA TYR A 149 -11.80 1.55 5.16
C TYR A 149 -10.99 1.10 6.40
N GLU A 150 -10.25 0.00 6.29
CA GLU A 150 -9.42 -0.50 7.39
C GLU A 150 -8.34 0.53 7.78
N PHE A 151 -7.70 1.13 6.77
CA PHE A 151 -6.66 2.14 7.00
C PHE A 151 -7.25 3.42 7.60
N GLU A 152 -8.44 3.83 7.15
CA GLU A 152 -9.16 4.94 7.74
C GLU A 152 -9.51 4.68 9.22
N ALA A 153 -10.05 3.50 9.52
CA ALA A 153 -10.37 3.10 10.89
C ALA A 153 -9.12 3.05 11.79
N ALA A 154 -8.01 2.53 11.27
CA ALA A 154 -6.72 2.54 11.96
C ALA A 154 -6.23 3.96 12.26
N ALA A 155 -6.30 4.87 11.28
CA ALA A 155 -5.94 6.26 11.45
C ALA A 155 -6.83 6.95 12.50
N GLU A 156 -8.15 6.77 12.42
CA GLU A 156 -9.09 7.33 13.38
C GLU A 156 -8.84 6.81 14.80
N ARG A 157 -8.48 5.53 14.96
CA ARG A 157 -8.13 4.98 16.26
C ARG A 157 -6.93 5.69 16.87
N ILE A 158 -5.86 5.87 16.10
CA ILE A 158 -4.66 6.58 16.54
C ILE A 158 -4.97 8.05 16.86
N ARG A 159 -5.79 8.72 16.05
CA ARG A 159 -6.24 10.10 16.33
C ARG A 159 -7.02 10.17 17.65
N ALA A 160 -7.94 9.24 17.87
CA ALA A 160 -8.73 9.18 19.11
C ALA A 160 -7.86 8.94 20.34
N ASP A 161 -6.93 8.00 20.27
CA ASP A 161 -6.02 7.67 21.37
C ASP A 161 -5.10 8.87 21.70
N ASN A 162 -4.58 9.57 20.68
CA ASN A 162 -3.77 10.78 20.85
C ASN A 162 -4.57 11.93 21.47
N ARG A 163 -5.84 12.13 21.06
CA ARG A 163 -6.74 13.12 21.68
C ARG A 163 -6.98 12.80 23.16
N GLY A 164 -7.25 11.54 23.48
CA GLY A 164 -7.44 11.07 24.85
C GLY A 164 -6.20 11.33 25.73
N LEU A 165 -5.02 10.97 25.23
CA LEU A 165 -3.76 11.20 25.94
C LEU A 165 -3.51 12.69 26.20
N ARG A 166 -3.80 13.55 25.22
CA ARG A 166 -3.66 15.00 25.36
C ARG A 166 -4.58 15.54 26.46
N LEU A 167 -5.87 15.19 26.44
CA LEU A 167 -6.83 15.63 27.47
C LEU A 167 -6.43 15.17 28.87
N MET A 168 -5.92 13.95 29.01
CA MET A 168 -5.44 13.45 30.31
C MET A 168 -4.21 14.21 30.80
N ARG A 169 -3.26 14.55 29.91
CA ARG A 169 -2.10 15.38 30.27
C ARG A 169 -2.52 16.79 30.69
N GLU A 170 -3.49 17.38 30.00
CA GLU A 170 -4.05 18.69 30.36
C GLU A 170 -4.69 18.65 31.76
N ARG A 171 -5.50 17.64 32.07
CA ARG A 171 -6.09 17.44 33.41
C ARG A 171 -5.03 17.25 34.51
N ILE A 172 -4.01 16.42 34.27
CA ILE A 172 -2.91 16.23 35.23
C ILE A 172 -2.19 17.55 35.49
N THR A 173 -1.97 18.34 34.44
CA THR A 173 -1.31 19.65 34.55
C THR A 173 -2.13 20.62 35.40
N LEU A 174 -3.46 20.65 35.22
CA LEU A 174 -4.36 21.46 36.04
C LEU A 174 -4.34 21.02 37.51
N HIS A 175 -4.51 19.72 37.79
CA HIS A 175 -4.49 19.21 39.17
C HIS A 175 -3.14 19.47 39.86
N ARG A 176 -2.01 19.34 39.16
CA ARG A 176 -0.69 19.68 39.71
C ARG A 176 -0.58 21.16 40.09
N ARG A 177 -1.21 22.05 39.32
CA ARG A 177 -1.25 23.48 39.63
C ARG A 177 -2.10 23.76 40.86
N ASP A 178 -3.25 23.09 40.98
CA ASP A 178 -4.18 23.30 42.08
C ASP A 178 -3.62 22.82 43.44
N VAL A 179 -2.81 21.75 43.45
CA VAL A 179 -2.15 21.24 44.66
C VAL A 179 -0.99 22.13 45.13
N HIS A 180 -0.45 23.00 44.27
CA HIS A 180 0.68 23.88 44.60
C HIS A 180 0.25 25.27 45.10
N LYS A 181 -1.06 25.52 45.24
CA LYS A 181 -1.65 26.71 45.86
C LYS A 181 -2.22 26.37 47.22
#